data_AF-A0A7S3WQ32-F1
#
_entry.id   AF-A0A7S3WQ32-F1
#
_cell.length_a   1.000
_cell.length_b   1.000
_cell.length_c   1.000
_cell.angle_alpha   90.00
_cell.angle_beta   90.00
_cell.angle_gamma   90.00
#
_symmetry.space_group_name_H-M   'P 1'
#
loop_
_entity.id
_entity.type
_entity.pdbx_description
1 polymer ?
#
loop_
_entity_poly.entity_id
_entity_poly.type
_entity_poly.pdbx_seq_one_letter_code
_entity_poly.pdbx_strand_id
1 'polypeptide(L)'
;MFNDFFMGVARNPRLFHRWLTVPFDVKRFWNARPGLTLWVIANQSYIAAMYFGCHMEGHNPVCSETGDWGKVSMGALMVAFAHWYYIFDYNWNEPAYLTTTDIRHDLFGWMLTYGDWGFLVWYYSFAFCGYVSFLEKPLNDNHACFIAGTCIYIFGMWLFRVTNIQKHNFRTYIAQGGDLSQYKVWGKPVEYIHTEEGSYLLTSGWWSYARHFNYIGDLTMCLGWALACAGPGHIFPFVPLSYCVYFWMMDIHRMFRDENRCRAKYKADWKKYEALVPWRLVPNVF
;
A
#
# COMPACT_ATOMS: atom_id res chain seq x y z
N MET A 1 31.53 -1.08 -2.35
CA MET A 1 31.15 -1.07 -3.78
C MET A 1 29.84 -1.82 -4.05
N PHE A 2 29.74 -3.14 -3.83
CA PHE A 2 28.47 -3.87 -4.07
C PHE A 2 27.32 -3.41 -3.16
N ASN A 3 27.58 -3.24 -1.86
CA ASN A 3 26.60 -2.71 -0.92
C ASN A 3 26.16 -1.28 -1.30
N ASP A 4 27.10 -0.45 -1.75
CA ASP A 4 26.82 0.93 -2.16
C ASP A 4 26.00 1.00 -3.46
N PHE A 5 26.16 0.03 -4.37
CA PHE A 5 25.29 -0.13 -5.53
C PHE A 5 23.88 -0.54 -5.12
N PHE A 6 23.76 -1.50 -4.19
CA PHE A 6 22.47 -2.04 -3.75
C PHE A 6 21.67 -1.01 -2.94
N MET A 7 22.28 -0.44 -1.89
CA MET A 7 21.63 0.51 -0.98
C MET A 7 21.65 1.95 -1.53
N GLY A 8 22.64 2.29 -2.34
CA GLY A 8 22.87 3.65 -2.82
C GLY A 8 23.84 4.42 -1.94
N VAL A 9 24.38 5.52 -2.50
CA VAL A 9 25.30 6.43 -1.81
C VAL A 9 24.66 7.79 -1.49
N ALA A 10 23.63 8.18 -2.26
CA ALA A 10 22.94 9.44 -2.11
C ALA A 10 21.57 9.22 -1.49
N ARG A 11 21.17 10.06 -0.53
CA ARG A 11 19.84 9.95 0.09
C ARG A 11 18.73 10.35 -0.88
N ASN A 12 18.82 11.56 -1.43
CA ASN A 12 17.87 12.15 -2.36
C ASN A 12 18.64 12.81 -3.51
N PRO A 13 19.04 12.04 -4.53
CA PRO A 13 19.73 12.60 -5.69
C PRO A 13 18.80 13.54 -6.45
N ARG A 14 19.32 14.73 -6.77
CA ARG A 14 18.56 15.80 -7.42
C ARG A 14 19.23 16.24 -8.70
N LEU A 15 18.41 16.54 -9.70
CA LEU A 15 18.84 16.97 -11.03
C LEU A 15 18.31 18.37 -11.35
N PHE A 16 18.91 18.99 -12.36
CA PHE A 16 18.46 20.27 -12.94
C PHE A 16 18.42 21.47 -11.98
N HIS A 17 19.27 21.47 -10.95
CA HIS A 17 19.41 22.59 -10.00
C HIS A 17 19.63 23.96 -10.64
N ARG A 18 20.24 24.00 -11.83
CA ARG A 18 20.50 25.24 -12.57
C ARG A 18 19.32 25.75 -13.41
N TRP A 19 18.30 24.89 -13.64
CA TRP A 19 17.25 25.11 -14.64
C TRP A 19 15.85 25.15 -13.99
N LEU A 20 15.68 24.52 -12.82
CA LEU A 20 14.42 24.45 -12.10
C LEU A 20 14.51 25.17 -10.75
N THR A 21 13.47 25.93 -10.41
CA THR A 21 13.31 26.57 -9.09
C THR A 21 13.26 25.54 -7.96
N VAL A 22 12.61 24.40 -8.20
CA VAL A 22 12.63 23.24 -7.32
C VAL A 22 13.37 22.12 -8.05
N PRO A 23 14.54 21.69 -7.55
CA PRO A 23 15.32 20.64 -8.20
C PRO A 23 14.51 19.34 -8.31
N PHE A 24 14.70 18.62 -9.41
CA PHE A 24 14.01 17.37 -9.66
C PHE A 24 14.55 16.28 -8.74
N ASP A 25 13.74 15.81 -7.80
CA ASP A 25 14.12 14.75 -6.86
C ASP A 25 13.87 13.38 -7.48
N VAL A 26 14.95 12.69 -7.86
CA VAL A 26 14.92 11.44 -8.62
C VAL A 26 14.23 10.34 -7.82
N LYS A 27 14.45 10.32 -6.51
CA LYS A 27 13.85 9.31 -5.63
C LYS A 27 12.35 9.51 -5.52
N ARG A 28 11.89 10.73 -5.23
CA ARG A 28 10.46 11.02 -5.19
C ARG A 28 9.80 10.69 -6.54
N PHE A 29 10.46 11.03 -7.64
CA PHE A 29 9.96 10.69 -8.96
C PHE A 29 9.81 9.18 -9.14
N TRP A 30 10.87 8.41 -8.91
CA TRP A 30 10.88 6.96 -9.12
C TRP A 30 9.85 6.23 -8.26
N ASN A 31 9.77 6.56 -6.97
CA ASN A 31 8.86 5.90 -6.03
C ASN A 31 7.38 6.09 -6.38
N ALA A 32 7.01 7.20 -7.02
CA ALA A 32 5.62 7.57 -7.22
C ALA A 32 5.18 7.46 -8.67
N ARG A 33 5.88 8.14 -9.59
CA ARG A 33 5.33 8.48 -10.91
C ARG A 33 5.33 7.29 -11.87
N PRO A 34 6.48 6.81 -12.37
CA PRO A 34 6.50 5.69 -13.30
C PRO A 34 6.03 4.39 -12.64
N GLY A 35 6.42 4.09 -11.39
CA GLY A 35 6.04 2.86 -10.70
C GLY A 35 4.53 2.69 -10.54
N LEU A 36 3.88 3.61 -9.82
CA LEU A 36 2.44 3.51 -9.57
C LEU A 36 1.61 3.69 -10.84
N THR A 37 2.01 4.61 -11.73
CA THR A 37 1.25 4.84 -12.98
C THR A 37 1.32 3.62 -13.91
N LEU A 38 2.50 3.03 -14.08
CA LEU A 38 2.65 1.84 -14.91
C LEU A 38 1.93 0.63 -14.33
N TRP A 39 1.81 0.53 -13.00
CA TRP A 39 1.00 -0.51 -12.38
C TRP A 39 -0.48 -0.45 -12.81
N VAL A 40 -1.10 0.74 -12.85
CA VAL A 40 -2.48 0.88 -13.38
C VAL A 40 -2.53 0.51 -14.85
N ILE A 41 -1.59 1.03 -15.65
CA ILE A 41 -1.55 0.79 -17.10
C ILE A 41 -1.40 -0.71 -17.38
N ALA A 42 -0.56 -1.42 -16.61
CA ALA A 42 -0.41 -2.87 -16.72
C ALA A 42 -1.73 -3.61 -16.42
N ASN A 43 -2.49 -3.19 -15.39
CA ASN A 43 -3.82 -3.77 -15.14
C ASN A 43 -4.78 -3.56 -16.32
N GLN A 44 -4.76 -2.37 -16.94
CA GLN A 44 -5.59 -2.10 -18.13
C GLN A 44 -5.16 -2.94 -19.34
N SER A 45 -3.85 -3.17 -19.49
CA SER A 45 -3.31 -4.07 -20.53
C SER A 45 -3.81 -5.50 -20.37
N TYR A 46 -3.82 -6.03 -19.13
CA TYR A 46 -4.39 -7.36 -18.87
C TYR A 46 -5.89 -7.43 -19.12
N ILE A 47 -6.65 -6.38 -18.77
CA ILE A 47 -8.09 -6.29 -19.09
C ILE A 47 -8.31 -6.31 -20.60
N ALA A 48 -7.53 -5.53 -21.36
CA ALA A 48 -7.61 -5.53 -22.81
C ALA A 48 -7.26 -6.91 -23.39
N ALA A 49 -6.22 -7.56 -22.88
CA ALA A 49 -5.85 -8.91 -23.29
C ALA A 49 -6.99 -9.93 -23.06
N MET A 50 -7.66 -9.87 -21.91
CA MET A 50 -8.85 -10.70 -21.64
C MET A 50 -10.01 -10.37 -22.59
N TYR A 51 -10.31 -9.09 -22.79
CA TYR A 51 -11.39 -8.61 -23.64
C TYR A 51 -11.25 -9.08 -25.09
N PHE A 52 -10.04 -8.99 -25.65
CA PHE A 52 -9.73 -9.47 -27.01
C PHE A 52 -9.41 -10.97 -27.07
N GLY A 53 -9.35 -11.68 -25.93
CA GLY A 53 -8.99 -13.10 -25.88
C GLY A 53 -7.59 -13.39 -26.42
N CYS A 54 -6.64 -12.50 -26.12
CA CYS A 54 -5.26 -12.61 -26.58
C CYS A 54 -4.57 -13.84 -25.97
N HIS A 55 -3.96 -14.66 -26.81
CA HIS A 55 -3.18 -15.83 -26.41
C HIS A 55 -1.98 -16.03 -27.35
N MET A 56 -1.02 -16.85 -26.95
CA MET A 56 0.13 -17.17 -27.78
C MET A 56 -0.16 -18.42 -28.61
N GLU A 57 -0.08 -18.30 -29.93
CA GLU A 57 -0.09 -19.45 -30.85
C GLU A 57 1.34 -19.61 -31.41
N GLY A 58 2.11 -20.51 -30.79
CA GLY A 58 3.55 -20.60 -31.01
C GLY A 58 4.28 -19.37 -30.45
N HIS A 59 4.94 -18.58 -31.32
CA HIS A 59 5.64 -17.35 -30.96
C HIS A 59 4.88 -16.06 -31.31
N ASN A 60 3.69 -16.17 -31.91
CA ASN A 60 2.91 -15.02 -32.33
C ASN A 60 1.74 -14.78 -31.36
N PRO A 61 1.51 -13.53 -30.91
CA PRO A 61 0.31 -13.19 -30.16
C PRO A 61 -0.89 -13.14 -31.12
N VAL A 62 -1.92 -13.92 -30.82
CA VAL A 62 -3.18 -13.94 -31.56
C VAL A 62 -4.27 -13.37 -30.67
N CYS A 63 -4.95 -12.34 -31.15
CA CYS A 63 -6.07 -11.69 -30.47
C CYS A 63 -7.27 -11.67 -31.40
N SER A 64 -8.48 -11.72 -30.86
CA SER A 64 -9.70 -11.53 -31.64
C SER A 64 -9.88 -10.05 -31.99
N GLU A 65 -10.33 -9.77 -33.21
CA GLU A 65 -10.66 -8.40 -33.65
C GLU A 65 -11.91 -7.86 -32.92
N THR A 66 -12.83 -8.75 -32.56
CA THR A 66 -14.05 -8.43 -31.80
C THR A 66 -13.84 -8.79 -30.34
N GLY A 67 -13.88 -7.79 -29.47
CA GLY A 67 -13.78 -8.03 -28.03
C GLY A 67 -15.10 -8.48 -27.40
N ASP A 68 -14.99 -9.21 -26.30
CA ASP A 68 -16.10 -9.79 -25.56
C ASP A 68 -15.92 -9.57 -24.04
N TRP A 69 -16.84 -8.84 -23.44
CA TRP A 69 -16.86 -8.61 -21.99
C TRP A 69 -17.15 -9.88 -21.19
N GLY A 70 -17.75 -10.91 -21.79
CA GLY A 70 -17.96 -12.22 -21.18
C GLY A 70 -16.66 -12.93 -20.82
N LYS A 71 -15.55 -12.59 -21.49
CA LYS A 71 -14.19 -13.13 -21.21
C LYS A 71 -13.47 -12.40 -20.08
N VAL A 72 -13.93 -11.22 -19.70
CA VAL A 72 -13.31 -10.44 -18.63
C VAL A 72 -13.90 -10.90 -17.30
N SER A 73 -13.03 -11.32 -16.38
CA SER A 73 -13.46 -11.74 -15.05
C SER A 73 -13.89 -10.55 -14.18
N MET A 74 -15.03 -10.67 -13.49
CA MET A 74 -15.51 -9.65 -12.54
C MET A 74 -14.48 -9.29 -11.47
N GLY A 75 -13.74 -10.29 -10.95
CA GLY A 75 -12.65 -10.08 -10.00
C GLY A 75 -11.53 -9.19 -10.53
N ALA A 76 -11.15 -9.36 -11.80
CA ALA A 76 -10.10 -8.54 -12.42
C ALA A 76 -10.54 -7.08 -12.60
N LEU A 77 -11.81 -6.84 -12.95
CA LEU A 77 -12.37 -5.48 -13.03
C LEU A 77 -12.40 -4.81 -11.65
N MET A 78 -12.85 -5.54 -10.62
CA MET A 78 -12.86 -5.04 -9.25
C MET A 78 -11.44 -4.70 -8.78
N VAL A 79 -10.46 -5.58 -9.02
CA VAL A 79 -9.07 -5.35 -8.59
C VAL A 79 -8.44 -4.20 -9.37
N ALA A 80 -8.67 -4.10 -10.68
CA ALA A 80 -8.15 -2.98 -11.47
C ALA A 80 -8.71 -1.63 -11.00
N PHE A 81 -10.01 -1.57 -10.68
CA PHE A 81 -10.63 -0.39 -10.09
C PHE A 81 -10.08 -0.10 -8.69
N ALA A 82 -9.91 -1.12 -7.85
CA ALA A 82 -9.36 -0.99 -6.51
C ALA A 82 -7.92 -0.47 -6.52
N HIS A 83 -7.07 -0.98 -7.41
CA HIS A 83 -5.70 -0.51 -7.62
C HIS A 83 -5.67 0.92 -8.15
N TRP A 84 -6.53 1.27 -9.09
CA TRP A 84 -6.68 2.65 -9.56
C TRP A 84 -7.07 3.58 -8.41
N TYR A 85 -8.06 3.20 -7.60
CA TYR A 85 -8.50 3.99 -6.45
C TYR A 85 -7.40 4.13 -5.39
N TYR A 86 -6.65 3.06 -5.12
CA TYR A 86 -5.52 3.09 -4.20
C TYR A 86 -4.45 4.11 -4.65
N ILE A 87 -4.15 4.15 -5.95
CA ILE A 87 -3.20 5.12 -6.51
C ILE A 87 -3.79 6.53 -6.55
N PHE A 88 -5.09 6.67 -6.79
CA PHE A 88 -5.77 7.95 -6.67
C PHE A 88 -5.67 8.49 -5.24
N ASP A 89 -5.98 7.68 -4.21
CA ASP A 89 -5.84 8.05 -2.79
C ASP A 89 -4.39 8.42 -2.45
N TYR A 90 -3.42 7.68 -2.98
CA TYR A 90 -2.01 7.99 -2.83
C TYR A 90 -1.67 9.38 -3.38
N ASN A 91 -2.10 9.71 -4.60
CA ASN A 91 -1.81 11.01 -5.22
C ASN A 91 -2.54 12.15 -4.51
N TRP A 92 -3.76 11.90 -4.03
CA TRP A 92 -4.52 12.88 -3.24
C TRP A 92 -3.81 13.19 -1.91
N ASN A 93 -3.24 12.17 -1.27
CA ASN A 93 -2.52 12.28 0.00
C ASN A 93 -0.99 12.29 -0.18
N GLU A 94 -0.48 12.75 -1.33
CA GLU A 94 0.95 12.74 -1.65
C GLU A 94 1.84 13.40 -0.56
N PRO A 95 1.42 14.49 0.13
CA PRO A 95 2.22 15.06 1.22
C PRO A 95 2.51 14.07 2.36
N ALA A 96 1.60 13.12 2.63
CA ALA A 96 1.83 12.10 3.65
C ALA A 96 2.97 11.16 3.26
N TYR A 97 3.13 10.88 1.96
CA TYR A 97 4.19 10.00 1.45
C TYR A 97 5.59 10.58 1.67
N LEU A 98 5.74 11.92 1.67
CA LEU A 98 7.03 12.58 1.96
C LEU A 98 7.54 12.30 3.37
N THR A 99 6.67 11.82 4.26
CA THR A 99 7.02 11.42 5.63
C THR A 99 7.34 9.93 5.75
N THR A 100 7.33 9.17 4.67
CA THR A 100 7.68 7.75 4.71
C THR A 100 9.15 7.54 4.99
N THR A 101 9.47 6.31 5.42
CA THR A 101 10.86 5.90 5.65
C THR A 101 11.68 5.99 4.37
N ASP A 102 11.10 5.52 3.28
CA ASP A 102 11.77 5.40 2.00
C ASP A 102 12.31 6.77 1.60
N ILE A 103 11.50 7.83 1.67
CA ILE A 103 11.92 9.20 1.37
C ILE A 103 12.89 9.77 2.42
N ARG A 104 12.58 9.65 3.73
CA ARG A 104 13.33 10.37 4.78
C ARG A 104 14.66 9.75 5.18
N HIS A 105 14.77 8.42 5.13
CA HIS A 105 15.85 7.69 5.78
C HIS A 105 16.63 6.82 4.82
N ASP A 106 15.95 6.08 3.95
CA ASP A 106 16.63 5.11 3.08
C ASP A 106 17.46 5.83 2.02
N LEU A 107 18.52 5.19 1.52
CA LEU A 107 19.34 5.75 0.44
C LEU A 107 18.73 5.34 -0.92
N PHE A 108 19.10 6.06 -1.98
CA PHE A 108 18.63 5.77 -3.33
C PHE A 108 19.67 4.92 -4.07
N GLY A 109 19.38 3.62 -4.16
CA GLY A 109 20.20 2.61 -4.85
C GLY A 109 19.36 1.61 -5.61
N TRP A 110 20.00 0.54 -6.10
CA TRP A 110 19.36 -0.47 -6.93
C TRP A 110 18.15 -1.13 -6.27
N MET A 111 18.20 -1.39 -4.96
CA MET A 111 17.08 -1.99 -4.21
C MET A 111 15.80 -1.18 -4.37
N LEU A 112 15.88 0.14 -4.21
CA LEU A 112 14.73 1.03 -4.28
C LEU A 112 14.23 1.15 -5.72
N THR A 113 15.15 1.37 -6.67
CA THR A 113 14.78 1.51 -8.09
C THR A 113 14.16 0.24 -8.67
N TYR A 114 14.74 -0.92 -8.35
CA TYR A 114 14.18 -2.21 -8.76
C TYR A 114 12.86 -2.48 -8.03
N GLY A 115 12.77 -2.15 -6.74
CA GLY A 115 11.53 -2.29 -5.98
C GLY A 115 10.37 -1.52 -6.59
N ASP A 116 10.59 -0.25 -6.93
CA ASP A 116 9.54 0.66 -7.41
C ASP A 116 9.17 0.43 -8.89
N TRP A 117 10.13 0.10 -9.75
CA TRP A 117 9.88 -0.07 -11.19
C TRP A 117 9.82 -1.52 -11.66
N GLY A 118 10.69 -2.37 -11.13
CA GLY A 118 10.72 -3.79 -11.48
C GLY A 118 9.66 -4.56 -10.70
N PHE A 119 9.81 -4.62 -9.38
CA PHE A 119 8.95 -5.46 -8.57
C PHE A 119 7.51 -4.93 -8.51
N LEU A 120 7.31 -3.67 -8.13
CA LEU A 120 5.97 -3.11 -7.95
C LEU A 120 5.13 -3.17 -9.25
N VAL A 121 5.65 -2.64 -10.36
CA VAL A 121 4.89 -2.55 -11.62
C VAL A 121 4.45 -3.92 -12.12
N TRP A 122 5.40 -4.87 -12.18
CA TRP A 122 5.19 -6.16 -12.82
C TRP A 122 4.52 -7.15 -11.87
N TYR A 123 5.02 -7.29 -10.64
CA TYR A 123 4.48 -8.27 -9.72
C TYR A 123 3.09 -7.90 -9.23
N TYR A 124 2.80 -6.62 -8.94
CA TYR A 124 1.49 -6.24 -8.36
C TYR A 124 0.37 -6.37 -9.41
N SER A 125 0.65 -6.04 -10.67
CA SER A 125 -0.31 -6.24 -11.76
C SER A 125 -0.46 -7.72 -12.13
N PHE A 126 0.66 -8.45 -12.22
CA PHE A 126 0.67 -9.86 -12.53
C PHE A 126 -0.03 -10.69 -11.45
N ALA A 127 0.15 -10.35 -10.17
CA ALA A 127 -0.37 -11.14 -9.06
C ALA A 127 -1.88 -11.32 -9.09
N PHE A 128 -2.62 -10.39 -9.70
CA PHE A 128 -4.08 -10.43 -9.77
C PHE A 128 -4.60 -10.44 -11.21
N CYS A 129 -4.52 -9.30 -11.92
CA CYS A 129 -5.04 -9.19 -13.28
C CYS A 129 -4.30 -10.11 -14.25
N GLY A 130 -2.96 -10.22 -14.11
CA GLY A 130 -2.18 -11.17 -14.89
C GLY A 130 -2.59 -12.60 -14.61
N TYR A 131 -2.59 -13.02 -13.34
CA TYR A 131 -3.00 -14.36 -12.93
C TYR A 131 -4.36 -14.76 -13.50
N VAL A 132 -5.35 -13.87 -13.40
CA VAL A 132 -6.70 -14.11 -13.92
C VAL A 132 -6.73 -14.18 -15.44
N SER A 133 -5.89 -13.41 -16.15
CA SER A 133 -5.81 -13.44 -17.62
C SER A 133 -5.27 -14.75 -18.19
N PHE A 134 -4.55 -15.55 -17.39
CA PHE A 134 -4.04 -16.86 -17.79
C PHE A 134 -5.00 -18.02 -17.48
N LEU A 135 -6.17 -17.74 -16.89
CA LEU A 135 -7.15 -18.77 -16.61
C LEU A 135 -7.89 -19.17 -17.89
N GLU A 136 -8.13 -20.47 -18.06
CA GLU A 136 -8.87 -21.01 -19.22
C GLU A 136 -10.31 -20.51 -19.29
N LYS A 137 -10.90 -20.21 -18.12
CA LYS A 137 -12.27 -19.72 -18.00
C LYS A 137 -12.31 -18.45 -17.14
N PRO A 138 -13.12 -17.46 -17.54
CA PRO A 138 -13.35 -16.28 -16.72
C PRO A 138 -14.05 -16.66 -15.42
N LEU A 139 -13.71 -15.96 -14.34
CA LEU A 139 -14.27 -16.16 -13.00
C LEU A 139 -15.64 -15.51 -12.81
N ASN A 140 -16.47 -15.50 -13.86
CA ASN A 140 -17.76 -14.81 -13.84
C ASN A 140 -18.83 -15.62 -13.10
N ASP A 141 -18.70 -16.93 -13.00
CA ASP A 141 -19.67 -17.78 -12.28
C ASP A 141 -19.48 -17.78 -10.75
N ASN A 142 -18.38 -17.23 -10.24
CA ASN A 142 -18.05 -17.27 -8.80
C ASN A 142 -18.53 -16.02 -8.04
N HIS A 143 -19.84 -15.81 -8.04
CA HIS A 143 -20.45 -14.63 -7.39
C HIS A 143 -20.17 -14.56 -5.89
N ALA A 144 -20.09 -15.72 -5.21
CA ALA A 144 -19.88 -15.77 -3.76
C ALA A 144 -18.49 -15.22 -3.37
N CYS A 145 -17.42 -15.69 -4.00
CA CYS A 145 -16.06 -15.18 -3.75
C CYS A 145 -15.92 -13.73 -4.21
N PHE A 146 -16.53 -13.36 -5.33
CA PHE A 146 -16.53 -11.98 -5.80
C PHE A 146 -17.17 -11.01 -4.79
N ILE A 147 -18.38 -11.32 -4.31
CA ILE A 147 -19.10 -10.48 -3.34
C ILE A 147 -18.33 -10.44 -2.01
N ALA A 148 -17.92 -11.59 -1.48
CA ALA A 148 -17.17 -11.65 -0.23
C ALA A 148 -15.84 -10.89 -0.32
N GLY A 149 -15.07 -11.10 -1.39
CA GLY A 149 -13.81 -10.40 -1.64
C GLY A 149 -13.99 -8.90 -1.76
N THR A 150 -15.06 -8.45 -2.44
CA THR A 150 -15.41 -7.04 -2.56
C THR A 150 -15.77 -6.41 -1.21
N CYS A 151 -16.59 -7.09 -0.38
CA CYS A 151 -16.91 -6.62 0.96
C CYS A 151 -15.68 -6.52 1.86
N ILE A 152 -14.79 -7.53 1.82
CA ILE A 152 -13.53 -7.53 2.58
C ILE A 152 -12.61 -6.39 2.11
N TYR A 153 -12.49 -6.18 0.79
CA TYR A 153 -11.73 -5.06 0.23
C TYR A 153 -12.25 -3.70 0.73
N ILE A 154 -13.55 -3.45 0.60
CA ILE A 154 -14.17 -2.18 1.03
C ILE A 154 -13.93 -1.95 2.52
N PHE A 155 -14.10 -2.99 3.34
CA PHE A 155 -13.85 -2.92 4.78
C PHE A 155 -12.37 -2.64 5.09
N GLY A 156 -11.43 -3.32 4.42
CA GLY A 156 -10.00 -3.09 4.57
C GLY A 156 -9.57 -1.68 4.18
N MET A 157 -10.05 -1.18 3.03
CA MET A 157 -9.76 0.17 2.56
C MET A 157 -10.35 1.24 3.50
N TRP A 158 -11.59 1.02 3.97
CA TRP A 158 -12.20 1.87 4.99
C TRP A 158 -11.34 1.92 6.25
N LEU A 159 -10.97 0.75 6.80
CA LEU A 159 -10.16 0.63 8.02
C LEU A 159 -8.81 1.33 7.89
N PHE A 160 -8.14 1.13 6.76
CA PHE A 160 -6.87 1.76 6.42
C PHE A 160 -7.00 3.29 6.38
N ARG A 161 -8.05 3.83 5.74
CA ARG A 161 -8.26 5.28 5.64
C ARG A 161 -8.68 5.91 6.94
N VAL A 162 -9.66 5.37 7.65
CA VAL A 162 -10.11 5.98 8.91
C VAL A 162 -8.99 6.04 9.94
N THR A 163 -8.12 5.03 9.98
CA THR A 163 -6.96 5.00 10.88
C THR A 163 -5.92 6.06 10.52
N ASN A 164 -5.60 6.21 9.23
CA ASN A 164 -4.61 7.19 8.77
C ASN A 164 -5.13 8.63 8.84
N ILE A 165 -6.39 8.87 8.46
CA ILE A 165 -7.04 10.18 8.56
C ILE A 165 -7.05 10.66 10.01
N GLN A 166 -7.31 9.77 10.97
CA GLN A 166 -7.28 10.14 12.39
C GLN A 166 -5.90 10.69 12.81
N LYS A 167 -4.81 10.02 12.41
CA LYS A 167 -3.44 10.48 12.69
C LYS A 167 -3.08 11.75 11.92
N HIS A 168 -3.53 11.86 10.67
CA HIS A 168 -3.29 13.03 9.85
C HIS A 168 -3.98 14.26 10.43
N ASN A 169 -5.29 14.18 10.71
CA ASN A 169 -6.06 15.27 11.29
C ASN A 169 -5.49 15.71 12.64
N PHE A 170 -5.09 14.77 13.49
CA PHE A 170 -4.43 15.09 14.76
C PHE A 170 -3.14 15.90 14.56
N ARG A 171 -2.27 15.46 13.64
CA ARG A 171 -1.01 16.16 13.35
C ARG A 171 -1.23 17.51 12.69
N THR A 172 -2.19 17.62 11.78
CA THR A 172 -2.54 18.87 11.09
C THR A 172 -3.12 19.88 12.08
N TYR A 173 -3.97 19.44 13.00
CA TYR A 173 -4.52 20.30 14.06
C TYR A 173 -3.42 20.88 14.95
N ILE A 174 -2.44 20.06 15.37
CA ILE A 174 -1.27 20.53 16.12
C ILE A 174 -0.43 21.51 15.30
N ALA A 175 -0.19 21.20 14.02
CA ALA A 175 0.60 22.06 13.15
C ALA A 175 -0.04 23.44 12.90
N GLN A 176 -1.37 23.53 13.02
CA GLN A 176 -2.14 24.79 12.93
C GLN A 176 -2.20 25.55 14.26
N GLY A 177 -1.57 25.05 15.33
CA GLY A 177 -1.62 25.66 16.66
C GLY A 177 -2.96 25.46 17.38
N GLY A 178 -3.71 24.42 17.01
CA GLY A 178 -4.98 24.09 17.65
C GLY A 178 -4.81 23.65 19.11
N ASP A 179 -5.77 24.03 19.96
CA ASP A 179 -5.79 23.64 21.36
C ASP A 179 -6.25 22.20 21.56
N LEU A 180 -5.32 21.32 21.95
CA LEU A 180 -5.59 19.90 22.18
C LEU A 180 -6.67 19.63 23.23
N SER A 181 -6.95 20.59 24.13
CA SER A 181 -8.03 20.45 25.12
C SER A 181 -9.41 20.35 24.47
N GLN A 182 -9.58 20.93 23.27
CA GLN A 182 -10.83 20.95 22.52
C GLN A 182 -10.90 19.84 21.46
N TYR A 183 -9.78 19.21 21.13
CA TYR A 183 -9.72 18.16 20.14
C TYR A 183 -10.31 16.86 20.69
N LYS A 184 -11.29 16.30 19.96
CA LYS A 184 -12.00 15.08 20.37
C LYS A 184 -11.79 13.96 19.36
N VAL A 185 -11.58 12.76 19.87
CA VAL A 185 -11.55 11.51 19.11
C VAL A 185 -12.76 10.69 19.53
N TRP A 186 -13.65 10.39 18.58
CA TRP A 186 -14.91 9.67 18.82
C TRP A 186 -15.75 10.26 19.96
N GLY A 187 -15.82 11.59 20.03
CA GLY A 187 -16.58 12.33 21.03
C GLY A 187 -15.91 12.44 22.41
N LYS A 188 -14.79 11.76 22.64
CA LYS A 188 -14.01 11.84 23.89
C LYS A 188 -12.81 12.79 23.75
N PRO A 189 -12.34 13.43 24.83
CA PRO A 189 -11.09 14.20 24.80
C PRO A 189 -9.94 13.34 24.28
N VAL A 190 -9.06 13.93 23.48
CA VAL A 190 -7.91 13.22 22.91
C VAL A 190 -6.90 12.84 24.00
N GLU A 191 -6.48 11.58 23.99
CA GLU A 191 -5.34 11.14 24.80
C GLU A 191 -4.09 11.10 23.93
N TYR A 192 -3.00 11.64 24.47
CA TYR A 192 -1.70 11.72 23.81
C TYR A 192 -0.56 11.79 24.84
N ILE A 193 0.66 11.52 24.36
CA ILE A 193 1.90 11.76 25.12
C ILE A 193 2.64 12.90 24.45
N HIS A 194 2.94 13.95 25.22
CA HIS A 194 3.89 14.97 24.82
C HIS A 194 5.31 14.47 25.11
N THR A 195 6.11 14.31 24.06
CA THR A 195 7.46 13.77 24.19
C THR A 195 8.45 14.87 24.56
N GLU A 196 9.56 14.53 25.22
CA GLU A 196 10.65 15.47 25.51
C GLU A 196 11.22 16.15 24.25
N GLU A 197 11.17 15.47 23.09
CA GLU A 197 11.57 16.04 21.81
C GLU A 197 10.54 17.03 21.20
N GLY A 198 9.46 17.39 21.92
CA GLY A 198 8.42 18.32 21.45
C GLY A 198 7.47 17.73 20.39
N SER A 199 7.42 16.41 20.25
CA SER A 199 6.47 15.71 19.38
C SER A 199 5.29 15.15 20.20
N TYR A 200 4.23 14.76 19.50
CA TYR A 200 3.02 14.21 20.11
C TYR A 200 2.77 12.78 19.62
N LEU A 201 2.59 11.85 20.55
CA LEU A 201 2.19 10.47 20.28
C LEU A 201 0.70 10.30 20.61
N LEU A 202 -0.09 9.88 19.63
CA LEU A 202 -1.54 9.71 19.79
C LEU A 202 -1.84 8.37 20.47
N THR A 203 -2.51 8.38 21.62
CA THR A 203 -2.89 7.18 22.39
C THR A 203 -4.40 6.95 22.43
N SER A 204 -5.16 7.53 21.48
CA SER A 204 -6.62 7.44 21.43
C SER A 204 -7.14 6.96 20.06
N GLY A 205 -8.37 6.44 20.05
CA GLY A 205 -9.05 5.92 18.86
C GLY A 205 -8.38 4.67 18.30
N TRP A 206 -8.17 4.58 16.98
CA TRP A 206 -7.54 3.40 16.37
C TRP A 206 -6.13 3.13 16.88
N TRP A 207 -5.39 4.20 17.20
CA TRP A 207 -4.00 4.14 17.69
C TRP A 207 -3.90 3.72 19.17
N SER A 208 -5.02 3.61 19.90
CA SER A 208 -5.04 3.03 21.25
C SER A 208 -5.20 1.51 21.24
N TYR A 209 -5.76 0.94 20.17
CA TYR A 209 -5.95 -0.50 20.05
C TYR A 209 -4.65 -1.22 19.68
N ALA A 210 -3.91 -0.66 18.72
CA ALA A 210 -2.59 -1.15 18.34
C ALA A 210 -1.74 -0.03 17.74
N ARG A 211 -0.42 -0.12 17.93
CA ARG A 211 0.53 0.91 17.46
C ARG A 211 0.58 1.03 15.94
N HIS A 212 0.25 -0.04 15.21
CA HIS A 212 0.24 -0.12 13.75
C HIS A 212 -1.09 -0.67 13.22
N PHE A 213 -2.21 -0.24 13.81
CA PHE A 213 -3.55 -0.71 13.45
C PHE A 213 -3.88 -0.53 11.95
N ASN A 214 -3.28 0.46 11.28
CA ASN A 214 -3.45 0.70 9.86
C ASN A 214 -3.01 -0.47 8.97
N TYR A 215 -1.99 -1.25 9.39
CA TYR A 215 -1.50 -2.39 8.61
C TYR A 215 -2.49 -3.56 8.58
N ILE A 216 -3.42 -3.65 9.54
CA ILE A 216 -4.54 -4.61 9.44
C ILE A 216 -5.43 -4.26 8.25
N GLY A 217 -5.72 -2.97 8.06
CA GLY A 217 -6.49 -2.49 6.91
C GLY A 217 -5.83 -2.86 5.59
N ASP A 218 -4.51 -2.66 5.50
CA ASP A 218 -3.71 -3.04 4.32
C ASP A 218 -3.76 -4.55 4.03
N LEU A 219 -3.51 -5.40 5.03
CA LEU A 219 -3.59 -6.86 4.86
C LEU A 219 -5.00 -7.30 4.44
N THR A 220 -6.02 -6.75 5.10
CA THR A 220 -7.43 -7.08 4.81
C THR A 220 -7.79 -6.72 3.37
N MET A 221 -7.29 -5.57 2.88
CA MET A 221 -7.46 -5.14 1.49
C MET A 221 -6.87 -6.15 0.51
N CYS A 222 -5.63 -6.62 0.78
CA CYS A 222 -4.94 -7.61 -0.05
C CYS A 222 -5.69 -8.94 -0.10
N LEU A 223 -6.21 -9.40 1.05
CA LEU A 223 -7.03 -10.61 1.14
C LEU A 223 -8.34 -10.48 0.36
N GLY A 224 -8.96 -9.29 0.37
CA GLY A 224 -10.14 -8.98 -0.43
C GLY A 224 -9.88 -9.11 -1.94
N TRP A 225 -8.75 -8.58 -2.42
CA TRP A 225 -8.31 -8.74 -3.82
C TRP A 225 -8.07 -10.20 -4.18
N ALA A 226 -7.37 -10.94 -3.31
CA ALA A 226 -7.06 -12.35 -3.56
C ALA A 226 -8.33 -13.20 -3.62
N LEU A 227 -9.29 -12.97 -2.72
CA LEU A 227 -10.56 -13.69 -2.71
C LEU A 227 -11.43 -13.36 -3.91
N ALA A 228 -11.46 -12.09 -4.35
CA ALA A 228 -12.21 -11.69 -5.55
C ALA A 228 -11.68 -12.35 -6.83
N CYS A 229 -10.40 -12.75 -6.85
CA CYS A 229 -9.76 -13.48 -7.93
C CYS A 229 -9.70 -15.00 -7.70
N ALA A 230 -10.41 -15.55 -6.71
CA ALA A 230 -10.49 -16.99 -6.47
C ALA A 230 -11.68 -17.64 -7.19
N GLY A 231 -11.57 -18.92 -7.56
CA GLY A 231 -12.52 -19.64 -8.41
C GLY A 231 -12.64 -21.14 -8.09
N PRO A 232 -13.76 -21.82 -8.45
CA PRO A 232 -13.83 -23.28 -8.43
C PRO A 232 -12.72 -23.88 -9.31
N GLY A 233 -11.93 -24.82 -8.77
CA GLY A 233 -10.72 -25.36 -9.43
C GLY A 233 -9.42 -24.58 -9.15
N HIS A 234 -9.55 -23.37 -8.59
CA HIS A 234 -8.44 -22.50 -8.18
C HIS A 234 -8.66 -22.00 -6.74
N ILE A 235 -9.00 -22.92 -5.84
CA ILE A 235 -9.31 -22.64 -4.41
C ILE A 235 -8.10 -21.99 -3.70
N PHE A 236 -6.89 -22.25 -4.21
CA PHE A 236 -5.66 -21.65 -3.72
C PHE A 236 -4.96 -20.89 -4.85
N PRO A 237 -5.31 -19.61 -5.08
CA PRO A 237 -4.66 -18.84 -6.12
C PRO A 237 -3.26 -18.47 -5.63
N PHE A 238 -2.29 -19.36 -5.87
CA PHE A 238 -0.93 -19.28 -5.34
C PHE A 238 -0.27 -17.93 -5.61
N VAL A 239 -0.54 -17.32 -6.77
CA VAL A 239 0.03 -16.01 -7.12
C VAL A 239 -0.60 -14.87 -6.30
N PRO A 240 -1.93 -14.65 -6.28
CA PRO A 240 -2.54 -13.69 -5.35
C PRO A 240 -2.19 -13.90 -3.87
N LEU A 241 -2.10 -15.15 -3.42
CA LEU A 241 -1.74 -15.46 -2.03
C LEU A 241 -0.26 -15.17 -1.75
N SER A 242 0.63 -15.42 -2.71
CA SER A 242 2.04 -15.03 -2.58
C SER A 242 2.19 -13.52 -2.41
N TYR A 243 1.34 -12.72 -3.07
CA TYR A 243 1.32 -11.26 -2.88
C TYR A 243 0.90 -10.91 -1.46
N CYS A 244 -0.15 -11.54 -0.93
CA CYS A 244 -0.59 -11.31 0.45
C CYS A 244 0.50 -11.65 1.47
N VAL A 245 1.20 -12.78 1.29
CA VAL A 245 2.32 -13.20 2.14
C VAL A 245 3.48 -12.22 2.06
N TYR A 246 3.89 -11.86 0.83
CA TYR A 246 4.94 -10.87 0.60
C TYR A 246 4.61 -9.53 1.27
N PHE A 247 3.39 -9.01 1.06
CA PHE A 247 2.98 -7.72 1.58
C PHE A 247 2.93 -7.73 3.11
N TRP A 248 2.42 -8.82 3.70
CA TRP A 248 2.42 -9.01 5.15
C TRP A 248 3.82 -9.05 5.76
N MET A 249 4.74 -9.80 5.14
CA MET A 249 6.14 -9.82 5.56
C MET A 249 6.79 -8.44 5.47
N MET A 250 6.49 -7.69 4.41
CA MET A 250 6.97 -6.33 4.23
C MET A 250 6.47 -5.39 5.34
N ASP A 251 5.18 -5.46 5.69
CA ASP A 251 4.60 -4.63 6.75
C ASP A 251 5.11 -5.02 8.15
N ILE A 252 5.31 -6.30 8.43
CA ILE A 252 5.96 -6.74 9.68
C ILE A 252 7.38 -6.19 9.76
N HIS A 253 8.16 -6.31 8.69
CA HIS A 253 9.53 -5.77 8.66
C HIS A 253 9.51 -4.23 8.83
N ARG A 254 8.58 -3.55 8.16
CA ARG A 254 8.39 -2.09 8.26
C ARG A 254 8.00 -1.68 9.68
N MET A 255 7.11 -2.41 10.33
CA MET A 255 6.68 -2.21 11.71
C MET A 255 7.88 -2.26 12.67
N PHE A 256 8.67 -3.34 12.65
CA PHE A 256 9.84 -3.45 13.53
C PHE A 256 10.86 -2.33 13.28
N ARG A 257 11.04 -1.93 12.02
CA ARG A 257 11.94 -0.83 11.65
C ARG A 257 11.43 0.51 12.17
N ASP A 258 10.11 0.75 12.15
CA ASP A 258 9.50 1.95 12.71
C ASP A 258 9.56 1.96 14.25
N GLU A 259 9.29 0.82 14.91
CA GLU A 259 9.42 0.69 16.36
C GLU A 259 10.85 0.95 16.83
N ASN A 260 11.85 0.36 16.18
CA ASN A 260 13.25 0.56 16.54
C ASN A 260 13.68 2.03 16.43
N ARG A 261 13.17 2.75 15.41
CA ARG A 261 13.42 4.18 15.27
C ARG A 261 12.69 5.00 16.32
N CYS A 262 11.42 4.68 16.60
CA CYS A 262 10.66 5.39 17.62
C CYS A 262 11.24 5.16 19.03
N ARG A 263 11.76 3.96 19.32
CA ARG A 263 12.53 3.64 20.54
C ARG A 263 13.80 4.47 20.64
N ALA A 264 14.57 4.55 19.56
CA ALA A 264 15.82 5.32 19.54
C ALA A 264 15.57 6.83 19.70
N LYS A 265 14.48 7.33 19.11
CA LYS A 265 14.07 8.73 19.12
C LYS A 265 13.43 9.14 20.45
N TYR A 266 12.29 8.56 20.81
CA TYR A 266 11.49 8.99 21.96
C TYR A 266 11.86 8.32 23.30
N LYS A 267 12.75 7.32 23.29
CA LYS A 267 13.34 6.70 24.50
C LYS A 267 12.32 6.39 25.60
N ALA A 268 12.33 7.13 26.71
CA ALA A 268 11.45 6.92 27.86
C ALA A 268 9.97 7.14 27.52
N ASP A 269 9.66 8.11 26.67
CA ASP A 269 8.28 8.38 26.25
C ASP A 269 7.75 7.28 25.33
N TRP A 270 8.62 6.64 24.54
CA TRP A 270 8.23 5.44 23.80
C TRP A 270 7.90 4.28 24.73
N LYS A 271 8.65 4.08 25.83
CA LYS A 271 8.31 3.05 26.82
C LYS A 271 6.96 3.31 27.48
N LYS A 272 6.64 4.58 27.78
CA LYS A 272 5.30 4.98 28.27
C LYS A 272 4.23 4.67 27.22
N TYR A 273 4.50 4.96 25.95
CA TYR A 273 3.59 4.64 24.84
C TYR A 273 3.35 3.14 24.70
N GLU A 274 4.39 2.32 24.77
CA GLU A 274 4.30 0.86 24.74
C GLU A 274 3.52 0.30 25.94
N ALA A 275 3.60 0.93 27.11
CA ALA A 275 2.82 0.52 28.27
C ALA A 275 1.32 0.83 28.11
N LEU A 276 0.98 1.96 27.47
CA LEU A 276 -0.41 2.34 27.21
C LEU A 276 -1.04 1.56 26.06
N VAL A 277 -0.27 1.30 25.00
CA VAL A 277 -0.72 0.60 23.81
C VAL A 277 0.21 -0.60 23.61
N PRO A 278 0.00 -1.74 24.30
CA PRO A 278 0.95 -2.86 24.30
C PRO A 278 1.01 -3.62 22.98
N TRP A 279 -0.09 -3.64 22.23
CA TRP A 279 -0.23 -4.40 20.99
C TRP A 279 0.38 -3.68 19.79
N ARG A 280 1.08 -4.42 18.94
CA ARG A 280 1.69 -3.90 17.71
C ARG A 280 0.69 -3.81 16.57
N LEU A 281 0.00 -4.92 16.31
CA LEU A 281 -0.88 -5.11 15.17
C LEU A 281 -2.26 -5.51 15.64
N VAL A 282 -2.39 -6.71 16.21
CA VAL A 282 -3.68 -7.32 16.52
C VAL A 282 -3.92 -7.20 18.04
N PRO A 283 -4.95 -6.45 18.46
CA PRO A 283 -5.27 -6.32 19.87
C PRO A 283 -5.46 -7.69 20.52
N ASN A 284 -4.86 -7.89 21.69
CA ASN A 284 -4.88 -9.13 22.47
C ASN A 284 -4.15 -10.34 21.85
N VAL A 285 -3.39 -10.14 20.77
CA VAL A 285 -2.61 -11.21 20.13
C VAL A 285 -1.15 -10.81 19.96
N PHE A 286 -0.90 -9.68 19.28
CA PHE A 286 0.45 -9.26 18.91
C PHE A 286 0.59 -7.75 18.76
#